data_AF-A0A927YS22-F1
#
_entry.id   AF-A0A927YS22-F1
#
_cell.length_a   1.000
_cell.length_b   1.000
_cell.length_c   1.000
_cell.angle_alpha   90.00
_cell.angle_beta   90.00
_cell.angle_gamma   90.00
#
_symmetry.space_group_name_H-M   'P 1'
#
loop_
_entity.id
_entity.type
_entity.pdbx_description
1 polymer ?
#
loop_
_entity_poly.entity_id
_entity_poly.type
_entity_poly.pdbx_seq_one_letter_code
_entity_poly.pdbx_strand_id
1 'polypeptide(L)'
;MVCNNCGSTIPDDSVFCQKCGNTIIKNDVGKTNAIGRKNVIITCICLVIIALLVGLNVFQFIVNKDKLTEFETLKETNTSLEDENDELNSTIANLQAELEKCEADASSYDDLINTIKYSTLGYASNNFHTDESILLVNKNDKNYTFNLTAYWSDGGNVSIDYDSFGPAAYVDFAQNSWNESTKMIVEPMHSGMTVVTFSNDVNRQTFDVIIIVE
;
A
#
# COMPACT_ATOMS: atom_id res chain seq x y z
N MET A 1 -96.77 46.55 -32.86
CA MET A 1 -96.11 47.47 -31.89
C MET A 1 -96.48 48.94 -32.17
N VAL A 2 -96.10 49.92 -31.33
CA VAL A 2 -96.39 51.37 -31.54
C VAL A 2 -95.09 52.15 -31.76
N CYS A 3 -95.09 53.15 -32.65
CA CYS A 3 -93.92 53.99 -32.89
C CYS A 3 -93.59 54.87 -31.68
N ASN A 4 -92.39 54.74 -31.11
CA ASN A 4 -91.95 55.61 -30.00
C ASN A 4 -91.76 57.08 -30.40
N ASN A 5 -91.71 57.41 -31.70
CA ASN A 5 -91.52 58.78 -32.18
C ASN A 5 -92.84 59.49 -32.50
N CYS A 6 -93.81 58.80 -33.14
CA CYS A 6 -95.05 59.45 -33.59
C CYS A 6 -96.36 58.81 -33.09
N GLY A 7 -96.28 57.74 -32.29
CA GLY A 7 -97.45 57.11 -31.69
C GLY A 7 -98.36 56.32 -32.64
N SER A 8 -98.00 56.17 -33.92
CA SER A 8 -98.78 55.36 -34.87
C SER A 8 -98.55 53.86 -34.66
N THR A 9 -99.59 53.06 -34.89
CA THR A 9 -99.53 51.59 -34.80
C THR A 9 -98.73 51.03 -35.98
N ILE A 10 -97.72 50.21 -35.71
CA ILE A 10 -96.81 49.62 -36.69
C ILE A 10 -97.01 48.08 -36.71
N PRO A 11 -97.09 47.45 -37.90
CA PRO A 11 -96.98 46.00 -38.05
C PRO A 11 -95.67 45.43 -37.46
N ASP A 12 -95.71 44.25 -36.85
CA ASP A 12 -94.59 43.69 -36.06
C ASP A 12 -93.33 43.31 -36.89
N ASP A 13 -93.46 43.21 -38.21
CA ASP A 13 -92.39 42.91 -39.16
C ASP A 13 -91.73 44.16 -39.78
N SER A 14 -92.20 45.36 -39.42
CA SER A 14 -91.70 46.61 -39.99
C SER A 14 -90.34 47.03 -39.37
N VAL A 15 -89.35 47.27 -40.22
CA VAL A 15 -88.00 47.75 -39.85
C VAL A 15 -87.98 49.27 -39.62
N PHE A 16 -88.93 49.99 -40.24
CA PHE A 16 -89.07 51.45 -40.15
C PHE A 16 -90.55 51.82 -39.98
N CYS A 17 -90.82 52.95 -39.32
CA CYS A 17 -92.18 53.48 -39.21
C CYS A 17 -92.63 54.06 -40.55
N GLN A 18 -93.66 53.48 -41.17
CA GLN A 18 -94.22 53.94 -42.45
C GLN A 18 -94.79 55.37 -42.41
N LYS A 19 -95.05 55.91 -41.21
CA LYS A 19 -95.68 57.22 -41.00
C LYS A 19 -94.70 58.36 -40.77
N CYS A 20 -93.58 58.11 -40.09
CA CYS A 20 -92.58 59.15 -39.79
C CYS A 20 -91.15 58.82 -40.26
N GLY A 21 -90.94 57.66 -40.89
CA GLY A 21 -89.65 57.25 -41.44
C GLY A 21 -88.62 56.76 -40.41
N ASN A 22 -88.93 56.76 -39.11
CA ASN A 22 -87.97 56.42 -38.06
C ASN A 22 -87.71 54.90 -37.98
N THR A 23 -86.45 54.49 -37.82
CA THR A 23 -86.03 53.09 -37.69
C THR A 23 -86.46 52.48 -36.35
N ILE A 24 -86.89 51.22 -36.37
CA ILE A 24 -87.25 50.46 -35.17
C ILE A 24 -86.08 49.55 -34.80
N ILE A 25 -85.49 49.76 -33.61
CA ILE A 25 -84.42 48.90 -33.08
C ILE A 25 -85.08 47.71 -32.37
N LYS A 26 -84.95 46.51 -32.92
CA LYS A 26 -85.30 45.26 -32.24
C LYS A 26 -84.16 44.92 -31.29
N ASN A 27 -84.41 44.99 -29.98
CA ASN A 27 -83.41 44.60 -28.99
C ASN A 27 -83.40 43.07 -28.90
N ASP A 28 -82.42 42.43 -29.53
CA ASP A 28 -82.15 41.00 -29.34
C ASP A 28 -81.62 40.77 -27.92
N VAL A 29 -82.51 40.23 -27.07
CA VAL A 29 -82.16 39.75 -25.73
C VAL A 29 -81.44 38.40 -25.88
N GLY A 30 -80.14 38.35 -25.58
CA GLY A 30 -79.48 37.07 -25.26
C GLY A 30 -78.04 36.91 -25.72
N LYS A 31 -77.09 37.51 -25.00
CA LYS A 31 -75.75 36.91 -24.85
C LYS A 31 -75.44 36.79 -23.36
N THR A 32 -75.65 35.61 -22.82
CA THR A 32 -75.23 35.26 -21.46
C THR A 32 -73.72 35.02 -21.43
N ASN A 33 -73.10 35.43 -20.33
CA ASN A 33 -71.67 35.58 -20.14
C ASN A 33 -70.89 34.24 -20.25
N ALA A 34 -70.05 34.10 -21.27
CA ALA A 34 -69.06 33.01 -21.41
C ALA A 34 -67.84 33.13 -20.46
N ILE A 35 -67.88 34.07 -19.52
CA ILE A 35 -66.74 34.46 -18.67
C ILE A 35 -66.55 33.48 -17.48
N GLY A 36 -67.62 32.82 -17.01
CA GLY A 36 -67.53 31.85 -15.90
C GLY A 36 -66.93 30.48 -16.26
N ARG A 37 -67.18 29.99 -17.48
CA ARG A 37 -66.78 28.63 -17.89
C ARG A 37 -65.30 28.53 -18.27
N LYS A 38 -64.73 29.61 -18.85
CA LYS A 38 -63.30 29.69 -19.22
C LYS A 38 -62.40 29.76 -17.98
N ASN A 39 -62.79 30.52 -16.96
CA ASN A 39 -61.99 30.67 -15.74
C ASN A 39 -61.93 29.36 -14.94
N VAL A 40 -63.03 28.60 -14.86
CA VAL A 40 -63.06 27.28 -14.20
C VAL A 40 -62.11 26.28 -14.89
N ILE A 41 -62.11 26.24 -16.22
CA ILE A 41 -61.22 25.35 -16.99
C ILE A 41 -59.74 25.71 -16.74
N ILE A 42 -59.40 26.99 -16.72
CA ILE A 42 -58.03 27.46 -16.44
C ILE A 42 -57.62 27.07 -15.01
N THR A 43 -58.49 27.25 -14.02
CA THR A 43 -58.20 26.85 -12.63
C THR A 43 -57.96 25.35 -12.50
N CYS A 44 -58.76 24.51 -13.16
CA CYS A 44 -58.55 23.06 -13.16
C CYS A 44 -57.22 22.66 -13.83
N ILE A 45 -56.86 23.28 -14.96
CA ILE A 45 -55.59 23.03 -15.65
C ILE A 45 -54.41 23.42 -14.76
N CYS A 46 -54.47 24.58 -14.08
CA CYS A 46 -53.43 25.00 -13.16
C CYS A 46 -53.25 24.03 -11.99
N LEU A 47 -54.34 23.51 -11.41
CA LEU A 47 -54.26 22.52 -10.33
C LEU A 47 -53.61 21.21 -10.78
N VAL A 48 -53.91 20.75 -11.98
CA VAL A 48 -53.29 19.54 -12.56
C VAL A 48 -51.79 19.76 -12.79
N ILE A 49 -51.40 20.93 -13.31
CA ILE A 49 -49.99 21.27 -13.51
C ILE A 49 -49.25 21.35 -12.17
N ILE A 50 -49.85 21.97 -11.14
CA ILE A 50 -49.27 22.05 -9.80
C ILE A 50 -49.10 20.65 -9.21
N ALA A 51 -50.11 19.78 -9.33
CA ALA A 51 -50.02 18.40 -8.86
C ALA A 51 -48.90 17.61 -9.55
N LEU A 52 -48.73 17.79 -10.87
CA LEU A 52 -47.62 17.20 -11.63
C LEU A 52 -46.26 17.72 -11.19
N LEU A 53 -46.11 19.03 -10.97
CA LEU A 53 -44.85 19.65 -10.53
C LEU A 53 -44.46 19.19 -9.11
N VAL A 54 -45.43 19.09 -8.21
CA VAL A 54 -45.22 18.55 -6.86
C VAL A 54 -44.82 17.07 -6.94
N GLY A 55 -45.53 16.29 -7.78
CA GLY A 55 -45.19 14.88 -8.01
C GLY A 55 -43.76 14.70 -8.56
N LEU A 56 -43.34 15.55 -9.50
CA LEU A 56 -41.98 15.51 -10.05
C LEU A 56 -40.92 15.83 -8.99
N ASN A 57 -41.15 16.84 -8.15
CA ASN A 57 -40.24 17.22 -7.07
C ASN A 57 -40.11 16.10 -6.02
N VAL A 58 -41.23 15.47 -5.64
CA VAL A 58 -41.22 14.33 -4.70
C VAL A 58 -40.48 13.14 -5.30
N PHE A 59 -40.73 12.81 -6.57
CA PHE A 59 -40.03 11.73 -7.26
C PHE A 59 -38.51 11.99 -7.34
N GLN A 60 -38.12 13.21 -7.72
CA GLN A 60 -36.71 13.60 -7.80
C GLN A 60 -36.02 13.56 -6.43
N PHE A 61 -36.72 13.96 -5.36
CA PHE A 61 -36.23 13.86 -3.99
C PHE A 61 -35.96 12.41 -3.56
N ILE A 62 -36.90 11.50 -3.81
CA ILE A 62 -36.74 10.08 -3.45
C ILE A 62 -35.55 9.45 -4.19
N VAL A 63 -35.46 9.64 -5.51
CA VAL A 63 -34.36 9.09 -6.32
C VAL A 63 -33.00 9.66 -5.89
N ASN A 64 -32.92 10.96 -5.57
CA ASN A 64 -31.67 11.54 -5.08
C ASN A 64 -31.28 11.01 -3.70
N LYS A 65 -32.24 10.69 -2.83
CA LYS A 65 -31.96 10.14 -1.49
C LYS A 65 -31.24 8.80 -1.60
N ASP A 66 -31.73 7.90 -2.45
CA ASP A 66 -31.16 6.56 -2.60
C ASP A 66 -29.74 6.61 -3.20
N LYS A 67 -29.54 7.47 -4.21
CA LYS A 67 -28.20 7.73 -4.78
C LYS A 67 -27.23 8.32 -3.76
N LEU A 68 -27.71 9.14 -2.84
CA LEU A 68 -26.88 9.70 -1.77
C LEU A 68 -26.41 8.58 -0.82
N THR A 69 -27.31 7.66 -0.48
CA THR A 69 -27.00 6.54 0.42
C THR A 69 -26.01 5.58 -0.24
N GLU A 70 -26.19 5.27 -1.52
CA GLU A 70 -25.23 4.47 -2.30
C GLU A 70 -23.85 5.15 -2.36
N PHE A 71 -23.81 6.46 -2.61
CA PHE A 71 -22.56 7.22 -2.63
C PHE A 71 -21.83 7.21 -1.28
N GLU A 72 -22.55 7.35 -0.17
CA GLU A 72 -21.98 7.25 1.18
C GLU A 72 -21.38 5.86 1.42
N THR A 73 -22.09 4.79 1.04
CA THR A 73 -21.58 3.41 1.19
C THR A 73 -20.34 3.15 0.32
N LEU A 74 -20.31 3.67 -0.91
CA LEU A 74 -19.14 3.57 -1.79
C LEU A 74 -17.94 4.31 -1.20
N LYS A 75 -18.19 5.49 -0.60
CA LYS A 75 -17.14 6.28 0.04
C LYS A 75 -16.54 5.54 1.23
N GLU A 76 -17.37 4.98 2.11
CA GLU A 76 -16.90 4.17 3.24
C GLU A 76 -16.11 2.95 2.78
N THR A 77 -16.59 2.26 1.75
CA THR A 77 -15.90 1.09 1.17
C THR A 77 -14.54 1.48 0.60
N ASN A 78 -14.45 2.61 -0.12
CA ASN A 78 -13.17 3.09 -0.66
C ASN A 78 -12.19 3.46 0.45
N THR A 79 -12.63 4.14 1.52
CA THR A 79 -11.77 4.44 2.66
C THR A 79 -11.26 3.16 3.32
N SER A 80 -12.12 2.15 3.51
CA SER A 80 -11.69 0.85 4.06
C SER A 80 -10.68 0.13 3.16
N LEU A 81 -10.84 0.22 1.82
CA LEU A 81 -9.90 -0.37 0.87
C LEU A 81 -8.57 0.40 0.83
N GLU A 82 -8.59 1.71 1.03
CA GLU A 82 -7.37 2.52 1.19
C GLU A 82 -6.60 2.09 2.45
N ASP A 83 -7.31 1.94 3.58
CA ASP A 83 -6.71 1.46 4.84
C ASP A 83 -6.11 0.05 4.69
N GLU A 84 -6.82 -0.88 4.03
CA GLU A 84 -6.33 -2.25 3.78
C GLU A 84 -5.10 -2.26 2.85
N ASN A 85 -5.06 -1.38 1.83
CA ASN A 85 -3.88 -1.23 0.98
C ASN A 85 -2.68 -0.70 1.74
N ASP A 86 -2.87 0.25 2.65
CA ASP A 86 -1.79 0.80 3.48
C ASP A 86 -1.23 -0.24 4.46
N GLU A 87 -2.10 -1.07 5.06
CA GLU A 87 -1.68 -2.21 5.89
C GLU A 87 -0.91 -3.25 5.07
N LEU A 88 -1.40 -3.59 3.87
CA LEU A 88 -0.76 -4.56 3.00
C LEU A 88 0.63 -4.06 2.54
N ASN A 89 0.73 -2.77 2.18
CA ASN A 89 2.00 -2.14 1.82
C ASN A 89 3.00 -2.17 2.98
N SER A 90 2.54 -1.92 4.21
CA SER A 90 3.37 -2.01 5.42
C SER A 90 3.87 -3.43 5.65
N THR A 91 3.01 -4.43 5.43
CA THR A 91 3.35 -5.85 5.54
C THR A 91 4.37 -6.26 4.48
N ILE A 92 4.19 -5.83 3.23
CA ILE A 92 5.14 -6.09 2.14
C ILE A 92 6.52 -5.53 2.47
N ALA A 93 6.58 -4.29 2.97
CA ALA A 93 7.85 -3.67 3.37
C ALA A 93 8.55 -4.47 4.48
N ASN A 94 7.81 -4.95 5.48
CA ASN A 94 8.39 -5.78 6.54
C ASN A 94 8.90 -7.13 6.00
N LEU A 95 8.09 -7.83 5.19
CA LEU A 95 8.48 -9.10 4.59
C LEU A 95 9.70 -8.96 3.68
N GLN A 96 9.83 -7.85 2.94
CA GLN A 96 11.02 -7.55 2.14
C GLN A 96 12.26 -7.39 3.02
N ALA A 97 12.16 -6.64 4.13
CA ALA A 97 13.27 -6.48 5.06
C ALA A 97 13.70 -7.80 5.72
N GLU A 98 12.74 -8.66 6.08
CA GLU A 98 13.03 -10.00 6.59
C GLU A 98 13.68 -10.90 5.54
N LEU A 99 13.27 -10.78 4.28
CA LEU A 99 13.83 -11.55 3.16
C LEU A 99 15.27 -11.13 2.86
N GLU A 100 15.54 -9.82 2.80
CA GLU A 100 16.90 -9.29 2.65
C GLU A 100 17.83 -9.76 3.78
N LYS A 101 17.33 -9.78 5.02
CA LYS A 101 18.08 -10.33 6.15
C LYS A 101 18.37 -11.82 5.98
N CYS A 102 17.37 -12.61 5.59
CA CYS A 102 17.51 -14.05 5.38
C CYS A 102 18.48 -14.37 4.22
N GLU A 103 18.45 -13.59 3.14
CA GLU A 103 19.39 -13.72 2.03
C GLU A 103 20.83 -13.40 2.45
N ALA A 104 21.04 -12.37 3.27
CA ALA A 104 22.35 -12.06 3.85
C ALA A 104 22.86 -13.21 4.74
N ASP A 105 22.00 -13.75 5.60
CA ASP A 105 22.34 -14.91 6.46
C ASP A 105 22.68 -16.15 5.60
N ALA A 106 21.93 -16.40 4.52
CA ALA A 106 22.19 -17.50 3.60
C ALA A 106 23.53 -17.37 2.86
N SER A 107 23.89 -16.17 2.41
CA SER A 107 25.18 -15.92 1.75
C SER A 107 26.37 -16.26 2.65
N SER A 108 26.26 -16.03 3.95
CA SER A 108 27.30 -16.39 4.94
C SER A 108 27.57 -17.90 4.97
N TYR A 109 26.52 -18.72 4.79
CA TYR A 109 26.68 -20.18 4.74
C TYR A 109 27.35 -20.67 3.45
N ASP A 110 27.20 -19.97 2.32
CA ASP A 110 27.88 -20.33 1.07
C ASP A 110 29.40 -20.18 1.19
N ASP A 111 29.87 -19.12 1.86
CA ASP A 111 31.29 -18.90 2.12
C ASP A 111 31.87 -19.99 3.05
N LEU A 112 31.10 -20.39 4.07
CA LEU A 112 31.44 -21.51 4.94
C LEU A 112 31.56 -22.82 4.14
N ILE A 113 30.58 -23.13 3.30
CA ILE A 113 30.55 -24.34 2.47
C ILE A 113 31.74 -24.35 1.50
N ASN A 114 32.04 -23.22 0.84
CA ASN A 114 33.17 -23.12 -0.07
C ASN A 114 34.50 -23.34 0.66
N THR A 115 34.68 -22.75 1.83
CA THR A 115 35.89 -22.93 2.65
C THR A 115 36.06 -24.40 3.04
N ILE A 116 35.01 -25.03 3.57
CA ILE A 116 35.03 -26.47 3.92
C ILE A 116 35.39 -27.34 2.70
N LYS A 117 34.91 -26.97 1.51
CA LYS A 117 35.09 -27.78 0.29
C LYS A 117 36.49 -27.70 -0.30
N TYR A 118 37.14 -26.55 -0.22
CA TYR A 118 38.40 -26.31 -0.93
C TYR A 118 39.63 -26.20 -0.03
N SER A 119 39.46 -26.05 1.28
CA SER A 119 40.56 -25.91 2.24
C SER A 119 40.75 -27.13 3.14
N THR A 120 41.98 -27.32 3.61
CA THR A 120 42.31 -28.24 4.69
C THR A 120 41.96 -27.59 6.03
N LEU A 121 40.87 -28.01 6.67
CA LEU A 121 40.40 -27.40 7.91
C LEU A 121 41.11 -27.95 9.15
N GLY A 122 41.76 -27.05 9.88
CA GLY A 122 42.42 -27.30 11.16
C GLY A 122 43.54 -28.32 11.15
N TYR A 123 43.88 -28.92 10.00
CA TYR A 123 44.81 -30.03 9.96
C TYR A 123 45.56 -30.09 8.63
N ALA A 124 46.88 -29.85 8.67
CA ALA A 124 47.77 -30.10 7.55
C ALA A 124 48.58 -31.39 7.73
N SER A 125 49.03 -31.67 8.95
CA SER A 125 49.81 -32.86 9.30
C SER A 125 49.84 -33.10 10.81
N ASN A 126 50.33 -34.26 11.25
CA ASN A 126 50.45 -34.60 12.68
C ASN A 126 51.24 -33.59 13.51
N ASN A 127 52.13 -32.83 12.86
CA ASN A 127 52.99 -31.85 13.51
C ASN A 127 52.63 -30.40 13.14
N PHE A 128 51.56 -30.20 12.37
CA PHE A 128 51.03 -28.88 12.03
C PHE A 128 49.50 -28.92 11.88
N HIS A 129 48.81 -28.64 12.99
CA HIS A 129 47.34 -28.70 13.09
C HIS A 129 46.84 -27.93 14.32
N THR A 130 45.53 -27.73 14.42
CA THR A 130 44.84 -27.23 15.61
C THR A 130 44.00 -28.33 16.25
N ASP A 131 43.56 -28.11 17.49
CA ASP A 131 42.55 -28.96 18.13
C ASP A 131 41.12 -28.59 17.69
N GLU A 132 40.91 -27.35 17.26
CA GLU A 132 39.64 -26.85 16.74
C GLU A 132 39.79 -26.27 15.33
N SER A 133 38.88 -26.62 14.43
CA SER A 133 38.89 -26.15 13.04
C SER A 133 37.80 -25.11 12.73
N ILE A 134 36.73 -25.12 13.52
CA ILE A 134 35.62 -24.16 13.44
C ILE A 134 35.29 -23.71 14.85
N LEU A 135 35.37 -22.42 15.10
CA LEU A 135 35.14 -21.80 16.39
C LEU A 135 33.87 -20.96 16.34
N LEU A 136 33.04 -21.07 17.37
CA LEU A 136 31.90 -20.20 17.59
C LEU A 136 32.16 -19.37 18.85
N VAL A 137 32.23 -18.06 18.71
CA VAL A 137 32.59 -17.13 19.79
C VAL A 137 31.58 -16.00 19.88
N ASN A 138 31.29 -15.52 21.10
CA ASN A 138 30.50 -14.31 21.27
C ASN A 138 31.39 -13.08 21.04
N LYS A 139 30.84 -12.01 20.46
CA LYS A 139 31.57 -10.74 20.27
C LYS A 139 32.12 -10.13 21.57
N ASN A 140 31.59 -10.53 22.73
CA ASN A 140 32.04 -10.04 24.04
C ASN A 140 33.00 -10.99 24.75
N ASP A 141 33.31 -12.15 24.15
CA ASP A 141 34.28 -13.08 24.71
C ASP A 141 35.69 -12.49 24.63
N LYS A 142 36.41 -12.51 25.75
CA LYS A 142 37.75 -11.91 25.85
C LYS A 142 38.89 -12.90 26.09
N ASN A 143 38.55 -14.18 26.26
CA ASN A 143 39.50 -15.20 26.70
C ASN A 143 39.33 -16.52 25.93
N TYR A 144 38.74 -16.48 24.74
CA TYR A 144 38.60 -17.70 23.95
C TYR A 144 39.97 -18.09 23.42
N THR A 145 40.36 -19.35 23.64
CA THR A 145 41.64 -19.87 23.19
C THR A 145 41.50 -21.28 22.65
N PHE A 146 42.26 -21.60 21.61
CA PHE A 146 42.43 -22.96 21.08
C PHE A 146 43.93 -23.29 21.00
N ASN A 147 44.27 -24.56 20.77
CA ASN A 147 45.67 -24.98 20.66
C ASN A 147 46.10 -25.12 19.21
N LEU A 148 47.25 -24.53 18.90
CA LEU A 148 48.01 -24.77 17.69
C LEU A 148 49.17 -25.69 18.02
N THR A 149 49.27 -26.81 17.30
CA THR A 149 50.44 -27.70 17.29
C THR A 149 51.28 -27.38 16.06
N ALA A 150 52.56 -27.07 16.29
CA ALA A 150 53.52 -26.75 15.26
C ALA A 150 54.91 -27.13 15.75
N TYR A 151 55.41 -28.29 15.31
CA TYR A 151 56.67 -28.86 15.77
C TYR A 151 57.51 -29.46 14.64
N TRP A 152 58.78 -29.06 14.59
CA TRP A 152 59.78 -29.67 13.72
C TRP A 152 61.09 -29.79 14.49
N SER A 153 61.83 -30.88 14.28
CA SER A 153 63.07 -31.15 15.04
C SER A 153 64.11 -30.04 14.94
N ASP A 154 64.16 -29.35 13.80
CA ASP A 154 65.11 -28.27 13.51
C ASP A 154 64.50 -26.87 13.78
N GLY A 155 63.27 -26.81 14.30
CA GLY A 155 62.50 -25.59 14.46
C GLY A 155 61.84 -25.10 13.16
N GLY A 156 61.06 -24.02 13.28
CA GLY A 156 60.32 -23.41 12.17
C GLY A 156 59.49 -22.21 12.64
N ASN A 157 59.00 -21.43 11.69
CA ASN A 157 58.11 -20.30 11.94
C ASN A 157 56.72 -20.58 11.39
N VAL A 158 55.71 -20.13 12.14
CA VAL A 158 54.31 -20.12 11.70
C VAL A 158 53.91 -18.69 11.37
N SER A 159 53.15 -18.51 10.30
CA SER A 159 52.56 -17.23 9.88
C SER A 159 51.06 -17.35 9.78
N ILE A 160 50.37 -16.23 10.01
CA ILE A 160 48.91 -16.10 10.01
C ILE A 160 48.53 -15.13 8.90
N ASP A 161 47.52 -15.50 8.12
CA ASP A 161 46.90 -14.65 7.11
C ASP A 161 45.37 -14.69 7.23
N TYR A 162 44.69 -13.70 6.65
CA TYR A 162 43.25 -13.52 6.74
C TYR A 162 42.60 -13.38 5.37
N ASP A 163 41.37 -13.86 5.24
CA ASP A 163 40.57 -13.76 4.01
C ASP A 163 40.15 -12.32 3.63
N SER A 164 40.19 -11.38 4.57
CA SER A 164 39.59 -10.05 4.41
C SER A 164 40.35 -8.93 5.13
N PHE A 165 40.23 -7.71 4.60
CA PHE A 165 40.77 -6.50 5.24
C PHE A 165 39.78 -6.00 6.29
N GLY A 166 39.96 -6.44 7.54
CA GLY A 166 39.06 -6.18 8.65
C GLY A 166 38.24 -7.42 9.03
N PRO A 167 38.91 -8.50 9.50
CA PRO A 167 38.24 -9.73 9.89
C PRO A 167 37.28 -9.52 11.08
N ALA A 168 36.27 -10.37 11.15
CA ALA A 168 35.33 -10.48 12.26
C ALA A 168 36.03 -10.86 13.58
N ALA A 169 37.15 -11.58 13.51
CA ALA A 169 38.01 -11.87 14.65
C ALA A 169 39.49 -11.92 14.25
N TYR A 170 40.36 -11.45 15.15
CA TYR A 170 41.81 -11.65 15.03
C TYR A 170 42.25 -12.83 15.88
N VAL A 171 43.39 -13.42 15.52
CA VAL A 171 44.09 -14.40 16.35
C VAL A 171 45.53 -13.99 16.59
N ASP A 172 45.99 -14.26 17.80
CA ASP A 172 47.35 -13.98 18.23
C ASP A 172 47.97 -15.17 18.95
N PHE A 173 49.28 -15.34 18.80
CA PHE A 173 50.02 -16.34 19.56
C PHE A 173 50.12 -15.91 21.02
N ALA A 174 49.76 -16.80 21.95
CA ALA A 174 49.97 -16.54 23.39
C ALA A 174 51.46 -16.43 23.76
N GLN A 175 52.34 -16.99 22.93
CA GLN A 175 53.79 -16.93 23.06
C GLN A 175 54.46 -17.02 21.69
N ASN A 176 55.58 -16.31 21.52
CA ASN A 176 56.31 -16.23 20.24
C ASN A 176 57.30 -17.39 20.00
N SER A 177 57.42 -18.32 20.94
CA SER A 177 58.27 -19.50 20.83
C SER A 177 57.73 -20.60 21.74
N TRP A 178 57.68 -21.83 21.23
CA TRP A 178 57.16 -23.01 21.93
C TRP A 178 57.92 -24.25 21.48
N ASN A 179 57.71 -25.37 22.18
CA ASN A 179 58.29 -26.66 21.80
C ASN A 179 57.33 -27.40 20.84
N GLU A 180 56.18 -27.87 21.33
CA GLU A 180 55.25 -28.65 20.50
C GLU A 180 54.01 -27.87 20.08
N SER A 181 53.39 -27.18 21.04
CA SER A 181 52.14 -26.46 20.84
C SER A 181 52.14 -25.13 21.59
N THR A 182 51.28 -24.22 21.15
CA THR A 182 51.00 -22.93 21.77
C THR A 182 49.50 -22.68 21.78
N LYS A 183 49.04 -21.82 22.69
CA LYS A 183 47.67 -21.32 22.64
C LYS A 183 47.57 -20.19 21.63
N MET A 184 46.47 -20.19 20.90
CA MET A 184 46.01 -19.07 20.09
C MET A 184 44.93 -18.33 20.88
N ILE A 185 45.03 -17.01 20.94
CA ILE A 185 44.05 -16.13 21.57
C ILE A 185 43.17 -15.59 20.46
N VAL A 186 41.85 -15.71 20.61
CA VAL A 186 40.88 -15.14 19.68
C VAL A 186 40.38 -13.81 20.23
N GLU A 187 40.41 -12.77 19.41
CA GLU A 187 39.88 -11.44 19.72
C GLU A 187 38.72 -11.10 18.77
N PRO A 188 37.46 -11.32 19.20
CA PRO A 188 36.28 -10.98 18.41
C PRO A 188 36.13 -9.46 18.24
N MET A 189 35.79 -9.01 17.03
CA MET A 189 35.65 -7.59 16.68
C MET A 189 34.20 -7.20 16.38
N HIS A 190 33.56 -7.91 15.45
CA HIS A 190 32.17 -7.70 15.08
C HIS A 190 31.56 -9.02 14.62
N SER A 191 30.23 -9.11 14.63
CA SER A 191 29.53 -10.31 14.15
C SER A 191 29.88 -10.58 12.68
N GLY A 192 30.07 -11.85 12.33
CA GLY A 192 30.52 -12.26 10.99
C GLY A 192 31.38 -13.53 11.02
N MET A 193 31.91 -13.89 9.85
CA MET A 193 32.81 -15.02 9.68
C MET A 193 34.21 -14.53 9.27
N THR A 194 35.24 -15.24 9.70
CA THR A 194 36.62 -15.05 9.24
C THR A 194 37.29 -16.39 9.04
N VAL A 195 37.96 -16.54 7.91
CA VAL A 195 38.88 -17.64 7.65
C VAL A 195 40.31 -17.17 7.96
N VAL A 196 40.95 -17.89 8.88
CA VAL A 196 42.35 -17.68 9.27
C VAL A 196 43.20 -18.78 8.65
N THR A 197 44.16 -18.39 7.82
CA THR A 197 45.10 -19.33 7.19
C THR A 197 46.40 -19.38 7.99
N PHE A 198 46.75 -20.57 8.46
CA PHE A 198 48.04 -20.86 9.06
C PHE A 198 48.99 -21.42 8.02
N SER A 199 50.22 -20.93 7.98
CA SER A 199 51.28 -21.41 7.10
C SER A 199 52.58 -21.59 7.87
N ASN A 200 53.50 -22.43 7.37
CA ASN A 200 54.83 -22.58 7.94
C ASN A 200 55.94 -22.47 6.90
N ASP A 201 57.15 -22.11 7.35
CA ASP A 201 58.33 -21.95 6.49
C ASP A 201 59.14 -23.25 6.27
N VAL A 202 58.86 -24.31 7.04
CA VAL A 202 59.60 -25.57 6.99
C VAL A 202 59.26 -26.40 5.75
N ASN A 203 57.96 -26.58 5.49
CA ASN A 203 57.47 -27.40 4.37
C ASN A 203 56.36 -26.71 3.55
N ARG A 204 56.05 -25.44 3.86
CA ARG A 204 55.05 -24.62 3.16
C ARG A 204 53.63 -25.19 3.19
N GLN A 205 53.34 -26.09 4.13
CA GLN A 205 51.98 -26.56 4.36
C GLN A 205 51.12 -25.43 4.93
N THR A 206 49.83 -25.50 4.59
CA THR A 206 48.81 -24.59 5.09
C THR A 206 47.57 -25.35 5.55
N PHE A 207 46.85 -24.76 6.50
CA PHE A 207 45.49 -25.15 6.84
C PHE A 207 44.72 -23.93 7.32
N ASP A 208 43.40 -24.02 7.26
CA ASP A 208 42.51 -22.93 7.60
C ASP A 208 41.73 -23.23 8.89
N VAL A 209 41.40 -22.18 9.63
CA VAL A 209 40.51 -22.21 10.80
C VAL A 209 39.42 -21.18 10.56
N ILE A 210 38.16 -21.59 10.78
CA ILE A 210 37.01 -20.71 10.62
C ILE A 210 36.59 -20.20 11.99
N ILE A 211 36.38 -18.89 12.11
CA ILE A 211 35.88 -18.26 13.32
C ILE A 211 34.57 -17.55 12.99
N ILE A 212 33.51 -17.92 13.70
CA ILE A 212 32.18 -17.33 13.60
C ILE A 212 31.92 -16.52 14.86
N VAL A 213 31.67 -15.22 14.69
CA VAL A 213 31.38 -14.28 15.77
C VAL A 213 29.90 -13.94 15.79
N GLU A 214 29.24 -14.13 16.93
CA GLU A 214 27.84 -13.74 17.18
C GLU A 214 27.74 -12.54 18.14
#